data_AF-A0ABD5DWH6-F1
#
_entry.id   AF-A0ABD5DWH6-F1
#
_cell.length_a   1.000
_cell.length_b   1.000
_cell.length_c   1.000
_cell.angle_alpha   90.00
_cell.angle_beta   90.00
_cell.angle_gamma   90.00
#
_symmetry.space_group_name_H-M   'P 1'
#
loop_
_entity.id
_entity.type
_entity.pdbx_description
1 polymer ?
#
loop_
_entity_poly.entity_id
_entity_poly.type
_entity_poly.pdbx_seq_one_letter_code
_entity_poly.pdbx_strand_id
1 'polypeptide(L)'
;TYSYAGTGNVVAIARDLAKKWDLPLALHLDHHEDLADITRKVQAGIRSVMIDGSHSPFEENVALVKSVVELSHRYDASVEA
;
A
#
# COMPACT_ATOMS: atom_id res chain seq x y z
N THR A 1 -0.94 -7.34 -10.53
CA THR A 1 0.40 -7.70 -10.01
C THR A 1 0.35 -8.68 -8.84
N TYR A 2 -0.29 -8.33 -7.73
CA TYR A 2 -0.20 -9.12 -6.49
C TYR A 2 -0.87 -10.50 -6.53
N SER A 3 -1.97 -10.66 -7.28
CA SER A 3 -2.63 -11.95 -7.48
C SER A 3 -1.77 -12.95 -8.28
N TYR A 4 -0.85 -12.44 -9.11
CA TYR A 4 0.05 -13.25 -9.93
C TYR A 4 1.39 -13.49 -9.25
N ALA A 5 2.06 -12.42 -8.83
CA ALA A 5 3.40 -12.49 -8.28
C ALA A 5 3.43 -12.87 -6.79
N GLY A 6 2.37 -12.61 -6.04
CA GLY A 6 2.31 -12.77 -4.58
C GLY A 6 3.03 -11.65 -3.82
N THR A 7 2.38 -11.12 -2.77
CA THR A 7 2.89 -9.99 -1.97
C THR A 7 4.29 -10.25 -1.41
N GLY A 8 4.52 -11.44 -0.83
CA GLY A 8 5.81 -11.79 -0.24
C GLY A 8 6.97 -11.76 -1.26
N ASN A 9 6.73 -12.24 -2.49
CA ASN A 9 7.75 -12.26 -3.52
C ASN A 9 8.09 -10.84 -4.00
N VAL A 10 7.09 -9.99 -4.24
CA VAL A 10 7.32 -8.60 -4.67
C VAL A 10 8.08 -7.81 -3.59
N VAL A 11 7.70 -7.96 -2.33
CA VAL A 11 8.41 -7.34 -1.19
C VAL A 11 9.85 -7.86 -1.10
N ALA A 12 10.07 -9.16 -1.30
CA ALA A 12 11.41 -9.76 -1.26
C ALA A 12 12.31 -9.20 -2.37
N ILE A 13 11.81 -9.11 -3.61
CA ILE A 13 12.55 -8.54 -4.74
C ILE A 13 12.93 -7.09 -4.47
N ALA A 14 11.97 -6.26 -4.02
CA ALA A 14 12.24 -4.85 -3.72
C ALA A 14 13.29 -4.70 -2.61
N ARG A 15 13.21 -5.51 -1.55
CA ARG A 15 14.20 -5.51 -0.46
C ARG A 15 15.59 -5.93 -0.91
N ASP A 16 15.69 -6.94 -1.78
CA ASP A 16 16.97 -7.39 -2.32
C ASP A 16 17.62 -6.30 -3.19
N LEU A 17 16.83 -5.65 -4.06
CA LEU A 17 17.30 -4.53 -4.88
C LEU A 17 17.75 -3.34 -4.04
N ALA A 18 16.98 -2.97 -3.00
CA ALA A 18 17.35 -1.87 -2.10
C ALA A 18 18.71 -2.12 -1.43
N LYS A 19 18.95 -3.36 -0.98
CA LYS A 19 20.23 -3.77 -0.39
C LYS A 19 21.37 -3.81 -1.40
N LYS A 20 21.12 -4.37 -2.59
CA LYS A 20 22.14 -4.53 -3.64
C LYS A 20 22.72 -3.18 -4.08
N TRP A 21 21.86 -2.17 -4.18
CA TRP A 21 22.24 -0.85 -4.67
C TRP A 21 22.50 0.17 -3.56
N ASP A 22 22.29 -0.20 -2.29
CA ASP A 22 22.37 0.68 -1.12
C ASP A 22 21.55 1.97 -1.30
N LEU A 23 20.31 1.82 -1.77
CA LEU A 23 19.39 2.92 -2.04
C LEU A 23 18.02 2.67 -1.39
N PRO A 24 17.37 3.70 -0.83
CA PRO A 24 16.01 3.57 -0.35
C PRO A 24 15.06 3.36 -1.53
N LEU A 25 14.24 2.30 -1.46
CA LEU A 25 13.20 2.01 -2.45
C LEU A 25 11.82 2.08 -1.80
N ALA A 26 10.93 2.85 -2.41
CA ALA A 26 9.51 2.83 -2.09
C ALA A 26 8.80 1.80 -2.97
N LEU A 27 8.23 0.77 -2.35
CA LEU A 27 7.27 -0.11 -3.01
C LEU A 27 5.87 0.46 -2.76
N HIS A 28 5.20 0.85 -3.84
CA HIS A 28 3.89 1.50 -3.81
C HIS A 28 2.76 0.54 -4.22
N LEU A 29 1.62 0.58 -3.51
CA LEU A 29 0.37 -0.04 -3.96
C LEU A 29 -0.41 0.94 -4.80
N ASP A 30 -0.40 0.69 -6.10
CA ASP A 30 -1.10 1.52 -7.07
C ASP A 30 -2.58 1.10 -7.17
N HIS A 31 -3.50 2.07 -7.15
CA HIS A 31 -4.96 1.91 -7.32
C HIS A 31 -5.58 0.71 -6.58
N HIS A 32 -5.49 0.63 -5.26
CA HIS A 32 -6.18 -0.42 -4.48
C HIS A 32 -7.54 0.06 -3.98
N GLU A 33 -8.53 -0.84 -3.90
CA GLU A 33 -9.91 -0.47 -3.54
C GLU A 33 -10.37 -1.06 -2.18
N ASP A 34 -9.64 -2.04 -1.64
CA ASP A 34 -10.06 -2.81 -0.46
C ASP A 34 -9.15 -2.57 0.76
N LEU A 35 -9.75 -2.11 1.85
CA LEU A 35 -9.06 -1.84 3.12
C LEU A 35 -8.39 -3.11 3.69
N ALA A 36 -9.04 -4.28 3.58
CA ALA A 36 -8.48 -5.51 4.14
C ALA A 36 -7.26 -6.01 3.36
N ASP A 37 -7.25 -5.85 2.05
CA ASP A 37 -6.10 -6.12 1.19
C ASP A 37 -4.94 -5.15 1.46
N ILE A 38 -5.20 -3.85 1.54
CA ILE A 38 -4.20 -2.85 1.95
C ILE A 38 -3.62 -3.20 3.32
N THR A 39 -4.47 -3.55 4.29
CA THR A 39 -4.03 -3.95 5.64
C THR A 39 -3.03 -5.09 5.61
N ARG A 40 -3.36 -6.18 4.91
CA ARG A 40 -2.48 -7.36 4.79
C ARG A 40 -1.15 -6.99 4.14
N LYS A 41 -1.16 -6.12 3.13
CA LYS A 41 0.02 -5.70 2.37
C LYS A 41 0.92 -4.74 3.15
N VAL A 42 0.36 -3.79 3.89
CA VAL A 42 1.10 -2.92 4.81
C VAL A 42 1.76 -3.75 5.92
N GLN A 43 1.03 -4.70 6.51
CA GLN A 43 1.58 -5.64 7.49
C GLN A 43 2.72 -6.50 6.93
N ALA A 44 2.65 -6.87 5.64
CA ALA A 44 3.71 -7.61 4.95
C ALA A 44 4.99 -6.78 4.69
N GLY A 45 4.95 -5.46 4.90
CA GLY A 45 6.14 -4.60 4.81
C GLY A 45 6.08 -3.50 3.76
N ILE A 46 4.92 -3.27 3.14
CA ILE A 46 4.72 -2.16 2.20
C ILE A 46 4.52 -0.85 2.97
N ARG A 47 5.09 0.24 2.46
CA ARG A 47 5.15 1.55 3.14
C ARG A 47 4.62 2.73 2.32
N SER A 48 4.06 2.47 1.15
CA SER A 48 3.39 3.49 0.33
C SER A 48 2.18 2.86 -0.33
N VAL A 49 1.00 3.47 -0.17
CA VAL A 49 -0.27 2.89 -0.66
C VAL A 49 -1.16 3.96 -1.27
N MET A 50 -1.90 3.61 -2.30
CA MET A 50 -2.99 4.39 -2.86
C MET A 50 -4.31 3.66 -2.64
N ILE A 51 -5.30 4.35 -2.08
CA ILE A 51 -6.68 3.89 -2.00
C ILE A 51 -7.53 4.65 -3.01
N ASP A 52 -8.08 3.94 -3.99
CA ASP A 52 -8.90 4.53 -5.04
C ASP A 52 -10.39 4.40 -4.71
N GLY A 53 -10.90 5.41 -3.99
CA GLY A 53 -12.32 5.61 -3.76
C GLY A 53 -12.98 6.57 -4.76
N SER A 54 -12.31 6.90 -5.87
CA SER A 54 -12.72 8.01 -6.77
C SER A 54 -14.07 7.80 -7.46
N HIS A 55 -14.55 6.55 -7.51
CA HIS A 55 -15.83 6.17 -8.08
C HIS A 55 -16.99 6.26 -7.07
N SER A 56 -16.71 6.45 -5.78
CA SER A 56 -17.72 6.59 -4.72
C SER A 56 -18.19 8.04 -4.55
N PRO A 57 -19.39 8.26 -3.99
CA PRO A 57 -19.78 9.58 -3.50
C PRO A 57 -18.73 10.18 -2.57
N PHE A 58 -18.61 11.51 -2.58
CA PHE A 58 -17.54 12.22 -1.85
C PHE A 58 -17.41 11.79 -0.37
N GLU A 59 -18.52 11.73 0.37
CA GLU A 59 -18.50 11.37 1.79
C GLU A 59 -18.05 9.91 2.03
N GLU A 60 -18.39 9.00 1.13
CA GLU A 60 -17.96 7.60 1.19
C GLU A 60 -16.47 7.47 0.88
N ASN A 61 -15.98 8.21 -0.12
CA ASN A 61 -14.56 8.28 -0.44
C ASN A 61 -13.75 8.84 0.75
N VAL A 62 -14.17 9.96 1.34
CA VAL A 62 -13.52 10.55 2.52
C VAL A 62 -13.46 9.57 3.69
N ALA A 63 -14.55 8.85 3.97
CA ALA A 63 -14.59 7.85 5.04
C ALA A 63 -13.64 6.66 4.79
N LEU A 64 -13.58 6.17 3.54
CA LEU A 64 -12.69 5.10 3.11
C LEU A 64 -11.23 5.52 3.22
N VAL A 65 -10.87 6.66 2.64
CA VAL A 65 -9.52 7.24 2.68
C VAL A 65 -9.06 7.43 4.13
N LYS A 66 -9.91 8.01 4.98
CA LYS A 66 -9.59 8.22 6.40
C LYS A 66 -9.26 6.90 7.11
N SER A 67 -10.03 5.85 6.84
CA SER A 67 -9.79 4.53 7.43
C SER A 67 -8.44 3.93 7.00
N VAL A 68 -8.06 4.12 5.73
CA VAL A 68 -6.74 3.69 5.21
C VAL A 68 -5.61 4.53 5.80
N VAL A 69 -5.79 5.84 5.98
CA VAL A 69 -4.81 6.75 6.61
C VAL A 69 -4.54 6.35 8.06
N GLU A 70 -5.60 6.20 8.87
CA GLU A 70 -5.49 5.82 10.28
C GLU A 70 -4.78 4.47 10.46
N LEU A 71 -5.05 3.52 9.57
CA LEU A 71 -4.35 2.24 9.56
C LEU A 71 -2.88 2.39 9.17
N SER A 72 -2.61 3.02 8.02
CA SER A 72 -1.28 3.07 7.37
C SER A 72 -0.27 3.86 8.20
N HIS A 73 -0.69 4.97 8.81
CA HIS A 73 0.18 5.78 9.67
C HIS A 73 0.68 5.02 10.91
N ARG A 74 -0.03 3.99 11.39
CA ARG A 74 0.47 3.11 12.48
C ARG A 74 1.65 2.25 12.08
N TYR A 75 1.91 2.09 10.78
CA TYR A 75 3.00 1.30 10.23
C TYR A 75 4.06 2.16 9.52
N ASP A 76 4.03 3.47 9.74
CA ASP A 76 4.92 4.43 9.06
C ASP A 76 4.82 4.34 7.52
N ALA A 77 3.58 4.21 7.03
CA ALA A 77 3.28 4.13 5.61
C ALA A 77 2.55 5.39 5.11
N SER A 78 2.97 5.92 3.96
CA SER A 78 2.33 7.07 3.30
C SER A 78 1.07 6.64 2.53
N VAL A 79 0.09 7.53 2.42
CA VAL A 79 -1.16 7.29 1.69
C VAL A 79 -1.36 8.32 0.57
N GLU A 80 -1.72 7.82 -0.60
CA GLU A 80 -2.28 8.56 -1.74
C GLU A 80 -3.78 8.24 -1.88
N ALA A 81 -4.55 9.21 -2.36
CA ALA A 81 -6.01 9.13 -2.52
C ALA A 81 -6.49 10.09 -3.62
#